data_AF-A0A0L6CWT9-F1
#
_entry.id   AF-A0A0L6CWT9-F1
#
_cell.length_a   1.000
_cell.length_b   1.000
_cell.length_c   1.000
_cell.angle_alpha   90.00
_cell.angle_beta   90.00
_cell.angle_gamma   90.00
#
_symmetry.space_group_name_H-M   'P 1'
#
loop_
_entity.id
_entity.type
_entity.pdbx_description
1 polymer ?
#
loop_
_entity_poly.entity_id
_entity_poly.type
_entity_poly.pdbx_seq_one_letter_code
_entity_poly.pdbx_strand_id
1 'polypeptide(L)'
;MTLELPKYLLKRGSNYAVRFTVPQEYQTAFGRKEVVRSLGTSDLYEALGKRDAVLKQIEGELKGRLEGRPTKAMVKPEKLEGTTVRVTVHRWLSQADGINNKTRQRYRQHLEAFEAFAGDIEVSEINRALALRFMDHLKSTPSERTGEKLSECSLQSYQSCLASYWRVLDHWGMVDSDARNPFSSLLRRLAGQRKQKDPRSKNLRPVTREEAEALLAHIEGNDRLKYQREMYVIVRLLWVTACRLNELCSRSLGDIDDRGDHIRINIPQSKTDAGKRVVMVVGQGDCELLRDAVRRAETDQPSCLRTAVQNSATVAAG
;
A
#
# COMPACT_ATOMS: atom_id res chain seq x y z
N MET A 1 20.05 21.08 40.06
CA MET A 1 20.65 21.64 38.83
C MET A 1 21.54 20.57 38.21
N THR A 2 21.08 19.91 37.14
CA THR A 2 21.88 18.92 36.41
C THR A 2 22.92 19.66 35.58
N LEU A 3 24.16 19.66 36.04
CA LEU A 3 25.32 20.15 35.28
C LEU A 3 25.46 19.26 34.03
N GLU A 4 25.08 19.78 32.87
CA GLU A 4 25.31 19.10 31.60
C GLU A 4 26.82 19.02 31.37
N LEU A 5 27.34 17.79 31.24
CA LEU A 5 28.75 17.57 30.98
C LEU A 5 29.10 18.02 29.55
N PRO A 6 30.29 18.61 29.33
CA PRO A 6 30.75 19.00 28.01
C PRO A 6 30.75 17.84 27.01
N LYS A 7 30.55 18.16 25.72
CA LYS A 7 30.50 17.20 24.61
C LYS A 7 31.72 16.26 24.64
N TYR A 8 31.47 14.96 24.43
CA TYR A 8 32.44 13.86 24.46
C TYR A 8 32.98 13.44 25.84
N LEU A 9 32.57 14.09 26.93
CA LEU A 9 32.92 13.68 28.28
C LEU A 9 31.80 12.88 28.94
N LEU A 10 32.19 11.82 29.65
CA LEU A 10 31.31 10.95 30.42
C LEU A 10 31.91 10.75 31.81
N LYS A 11 31.12 10.93 32.87
CA LYS A 11 31.55 10.57 34.22
C LYS A 11 31.22 9.10 34.48
N ARG A 12 32.23 8.29 34.84
CA ARG A 12 32.08 6.86 35.12
C ARG A 12 32.66 6.56 36.50
N GLY A 13 31.79 6.49 37.51
CA GLY A 13 32.21 6.40 38.91
C GLY A 13 32.85 7.70 39.38
N SER A 14 34.05 7.61 39.97
CA SER A 14 34.82 8.77 40.43
C SER A 14 35.59 9.50 39.33
N ASN A 15 35.80 8.88 38.16
CA ASN A 15 36.69 9.40 37.12
C ASN A 15 35.93 9.83 35.85
N TYR A 16 36.53 10.76 35.10
CA TYR A 16 36.08 11.18 33.78
C TYR A 16 36.65 10.29 32.68
N ALA A 17 35.85 10.08 31.64
CA ALA A 17 36.20 9.34 30.44
C ALA A 17 35.78 10.10 29.18
N VAL A 18 36.50 9.90 28.09
CA VAL A 18 36.12 10.35 26.75
C VAL A 18 35.28 9.28 26.10
N ARG A 19 34.12 9.67 25.57
CA ARG A 19 33.28 8.84 24.70
C ARG A 19 33.37 9.38 23.28
N PHE A 20 33.98 8.59 22.40
CA PHE A 20 34.07 8.87 20.98
C PHE A 20 33.15 7.93 20.21
N THR A 21 32.18 8.50 19.50
CA THR A 21 31.33 7.74 18.58
C THR A 21 32.11 7.50 17.30
N VAL A 22 32.32 6.23 16.97
CA VAL A 22 33.10 5.85 15.78
C VAL A 22 32.24 6.12 14.54
N PRO A 23 32.72 6.93 13.56
CA PRO A 23 32.01 7.12 12.30
C PRO A 23 31.69 5.79 11.60
N GLN A 24 30.55 5.72 10.91
CA GLN A 24 30.00 4.46 10.37
C GLN A 24 30.97 3.74 9.42
N GLU A 25 31.77 4.52 8.70
CA GLU A 25 32.86 4.05 7.81
C GLU A 25 33.92 3.22 8.54
N TYR A 26 34.11 3.46 9.84
CA TYR A 26 35.14 2.82 10.67
C TYR A 26 34.57 1.74 11.60
N GLN A 27 33.23 1.66 11.76
CA GLN A 27 32.59 0.68 12.65
C GLN A 27 32.79 -0.77 12.18
N THR A 28 32.77 -1.00 10.87
CA THR A 28 33.00 -2.32 10.26
C THR A 28 34.42 -2.82 10.49
N ALA A 29 35.41 -1.91 10.56
CA ALA A 29 36.80 -2.26 10.82
C ALA A 29 37.10 -2.48 12.32
N PHE A 30 36.42 -1.74 13.20
CA PHE A 30 36.68 -1.76 14.64
C PHE A 30 35.76 -2.69 15.45
N GLY A 31 34.63 -3.13 14.87
CA GLY A 31 33.65 -4.00 15.52
C GLY A 31 32.93 -3.37 16.72
N ARG A 32 33.07 -2.06 16.93
CA ARG A 32 32.51 -1.32 18.06
C ARG A 32 31.95 0.02 17.59
N LYS A 33 30.77 0.38 18.09
CA LYS A 33 30.08 1.65 17.75
C LYS A 33 30.64 2.86 18.49
N GLU A 34 31.25 2.64 19.65
CA GLU A 34 31.80 3.67 20.51
C GLU A 34 33.11 3.21 21.14
N VAL A 35 34.06 4.13 21.27
CA VAL A 35 35.30 3.94 22.03
C VAL A 35 35.22 4.82 23.27
N VAL A 36 35.30 4.18 24.44
CA VAL A 36 35.32 4.88 25.73
C VAL A 36 36.70 4.70 26.35
N ARG A 37 37.41 5.79 26.62
CA ARG A 37 38.71 5.78 27.32
C ARG A 37 38.66 6.60 28.59
N SER A 38 39.14 6.02 29.69
CA SER A 38 39.30 6.74 30.96
C SER A 38 40.38 7.83 30.83
N LEU A 39 40.12 9.01 31.38
CA LEU A 39 41.10 10.10 31.51
C LEU A 39 41.93 9.99 32.79
N GLY A 40 41.57 9.07 33.69
CA GLY A 40 42.31 8.79 34.93
C GLY A 40 42.28 9.93 35.96
N THR A 41 41.37 10.89 35.83
CA THR A 41 41.22 12.02 36.76
C THR A 41 39.75 12.19 37.16
N SER A 42 39.54 12.60 38.41
CA SER A 42 38.25 12.99 38.98
C SER A 42 38.00 14.50 38.88
N ASP A 43 38.99 15.28 38.45
CA ASP A 43 38.89 16.73 38.24
C ASP A 43 38.41 17.05 36.82
N LEU A 44 37.39 17.90 36.73
CA LEU A 44 36.78 18.31 35.46
C LEU A 44 37.73 19.18 34.63
N TYR A 45 38.52 20.05 35.26
CA TYR A 45 39.41 20.97 34.54
C TYR A 45 40.58 20.22 33.90
N GLU A 46 41.18 19.30 34.66
CA GLU A 46 42.21 18.40 34.17
C GLU A 46 41.67 17.45 33.08
N ALA A 47 40.44 16.97 33.24
CA ALA A 47 39.77 16.14 32.23
C ALA A 47 39.55 16.88 30.90
N LEU A 48 39.20 18.18 30.95
CA LEU A 48 39.06 19.01 29.75
C LEU A 48 40.40 19.22 29.04
N GLY A 49 41.49 19.45 29.78
CA GLY A 49 42.83 19.58 29.21
C GLY A 49 43.32 18.29 28.54
N LYS A 50 43.02 17.11 29.13
CA LYS A 50 43.40 15.80 28.59
C LYS A 50 42.50 15.31 27.44
N ARG A 51 41.27 15.83 27.33
CA ARG A 51 40.25 15.40 26.37
C ARG A 51 40.78 15.42 24.93
N ASP A 52 41.32 16.56 24.50
CA ASP A 52 41.65 16.77 23.08
C ASP A 52 42.86 15.94 22.65
N ALA A 53 43.81 15.70 23.56
CA ALA A 53 44.94 14.80 23.32
C ALA A 53 44.48 13.35 23.15
N VAL A 54 43.56 12.88 24.01
CA VAL A 54 43.03 11.52 23.95
C VAL A 54 42.12 11.32 22.72
N LEU A 55 41.36 12.34 22.32
CA LEU A 55 40.57 12.31 21.08
C LEU A 55 41.47 12.18 19.86
N LYS A 56 42.54 12.97 19.75
CA LYS A 56 43.54 12.85 18.67
C LYS A 56 44.22 11.48 18.65
N GLN A 57 44.50 10.91 19.82
CA GLN A 57 45.06 9.56 19.91
C GLN A 57 44.08 8.49 19.39
N ILE A 58 42.80 8.57 19.76
CA ILE A 58 41.76 7.66 19.26
C ILE A 58 41.60 7.81 17.74
N GLU A 59 41.62 9.03 17.22
CA GLU A 59 41.53 9.30 15.78
C GLU A 59 42.76 8.78 15.01
N GLY A 60 43.97 8.95 15.57
CA GLY A 60 45.20 8.41 15.01
C GLY A 60 45.24 6.87 14.99
N GLU A 61 44.76 6.22 16.05
CA GLU A 61 44.61 4.76 16.11
C GLU A 61 43.58 4.22 15.11
N LEU A 62 42.48 4.97 14.91
CA LEU A 62 41.48 4.64 13.90
C LEU A 62 42.10 4.70 12.50
N LYS A 63 42.80 5.80 12.18
CA LYS A 63 43.43 6.01 10.88
C LYS A 63 44.55 5.02 10.59
N GLY A 64 45.43 4.74 11.56
CA GLY A 64 46.54 3.80 11.40
C GLY A 64 46.11 2.34 11.18
N ARG A 65 44.93 1.94 11.66
CA ARG A 65 44.37 0.60 11.39
C ARG A 65 43.73 0.46 10.01
N LEU A 66 43.43 1.56 9.32
CA LEU A 66 42.92 1.55 7.94
C LEU A 66 44.01 1.40 6.90
N GLU A 67 45.21 1.92 7.14
CA GLU A 67 46.31 1.91 6.15
C GLU A 67 46.87 0.48 5.88
N GLY A 68 46.46 -0.54 6.65
CA GLY A 68 46.86 -1.94 6.49
C GLY A 68 45.81 -2.89 5.87
N ARG A 69 44.64 -2.42 5.45
CA ARG A 69 43.62 -3.25 4.77
C ARG A 69 43.04 -2.50 3.58
N PRO A 70 42.91 -3.12 2.40
CA PRO A 70 42.17 -2.50 1.31
C PRO A 70 40.74 -2.28 1.81
N THR A 71 40.36 -1.01 1.91
CA THR A 71 38.99 -0.60 2.11
C THR A 71 38.18 -1.26 0.99
N LYS A 72 37.06 -1.90 1.35
CA LYS A 72 35.98 -2.11 0.39
C LYS A 72 35.56 -0.70 -0.02
N ALA A 73 36.19 -0.16 -1.06
CA ALA A 73 35.68 1.00 -1.75
C ALA A 73 34.21 0.71 -2.01
N MET A 74 33.34 1.70 -1.76
CA MET A 74 32.01 1.68 -2.36
C MET A 74 32.24 1.63 -3.86
N VAL A 75 32.28 0.42 -4.41
CA VAL A 75 32.12 0.19 -5.83
C VAL A 75 30.71 0.67 -6.08
N LYS A 76 30.60 1.87 -6.65
CA LYS A 76 29.39 2.30 -7.36
C LYS A 76 29.02 1.10 -8.23
N PRO A 77 27.88 0.41 -8.01
CA PRO A 77 27.60 -0.78 -8.77
C PRO A 77 27.65 -0.38 -10.25
N GLU A 78 28.54 -1.04 -10.99
CA GLU A 78 28.46 -1.08 -12.44
C GLU A 78 27.00 -1.40 -12.76
N LYS A 79 26.37 -0.59 -13.63
CA LYS A 79 24.95 -0.73 -14.00
C LYS A 79 24.70 -2.18 -14.38
N LEU A 80 24.13 -2.96 -13.45
CA LEU A 80 23.75 -4.34 -13.69
C LEU A 80 22.50 -4.27 -14.56
N GLU A 81 22.57 -4.87 -15.74
CA GLU A 81 21.40 -4.92 -16.63
C GLU A 81 20.21 -5.52 -15.86
N GLY A 82 19.12 -4.75 -15.76
CA GLY A 82 17.89 -5.17 -15.08
C GLY A 82 17.66 -4.66 -13.65
N THR A 83 18.45 -3.69 -13.17
CA THR A 83 18.23 -3.04 -11.86
C THR A 83 17.49 -1.70 -11.94
N THR A 84 17.00 -1.29 -13.11
CA THR A 84 16.24 -0.05 -13.26
C THR A 84 14.78 -0.20 -12.84
N VAL A 85 14.17 0.93 -12.44
CA VAL A 85 12.76 0.99 -12.00
C VAL A 85 11.83 0.32 -13.00
N ARG A 86 11.96 0.58 -14.31
CA ARG A 86 11.07 0.02 -15.33
C ARG A 86 11.10 -1.51 -15.33
N VAL A 87 12.30 -2.09 -15.35
CA VAL A 87 12.49 -3.55 -15.43
C VAL A 87 11.96 -4.22 -14.17
N THR A 88 12.29 -3.67 -13.00
CA THR A 88 11.88 -4.24 -11.72
C THR A 88 10.40 -4.04 -11.42
N VAL A 89 9.78 -2.96 -11.89
CA VAL A 89 8.32 -2.76 -11.86
C VAL A 89 7.61 -3.81 -12.69
N HIS A 90 8.06 -4.05 -13.94
CA HIS A 90 7.49 -5.08 -14.79
C HIS A 90 7.61 -6.46 -14.15
N ARG A 91 8.80 -6.79 -13.63
CA ARG A 91 9.05 -8.03 -12.90
C ARG A 91 8.12 -8.16 -11.69
N TRP A 92 7.99 -7.11 -10.88
CA TRP A 92 7.14 -7.12 -9.68
C TRP A 92 5.67 -7.35 -10.02
N LEU A 93 5.16 -6.66 -11.05
CA LEU A 93 3.78 -6.84 -11.51
C LEU A 93 3.53 -8.24 -12.08
N SER A 94 4.53 -8.84 -12.74
CA SER A 94 4.44 -10.21 -13.28
C SER A 94 4.44 -11.29 -12.20
N GLN A 95 5.16 -11.07 -11.09
CA GLN A 95 5.28 -11.99 -9.96
C GLN A 95 4.23 -11.74 -8.86
N ALA A 96 3.43 -10.68 -8.98
CA ALA A 96 2.40 -10.34 -8.01
C ALA A 96 1.20 -11.30 -8.10
N ASP A 97 1.37 -12.48 -7.51
CA ASP A 97 0.32 -13.48 -7.34
C ASP A 97 -0.61 -13.14 -6.17
N GLY A 98 -1.88 -13.54 -6.28
CA GLY A 98 -2.89 -13.31 -5.23
C GLY A 98 -3.49 -11.88 -5.17
N ILE A 99 -3.10 -10.98 -6.07
CA ILE A 99 -3.68 -9.63 -6.17
C ILE A 99 -4.79 -9.61 -7.22
N ASN A 100 -5.97 -9.07 -6.89
CA ASN A 100 -7.05 -8.93 -7.86
C ASN A 100 -6.69 -7.96 -9.01
N ASN A 101 -7.26 -8.17 -10.20
CA ASN A 101 -6.96 -7.39 -11.41
C ASN A 101 -7.13 -5.87 -11.22
N LYS A 102 -8.15 -5.45 -10.46
CA LYS A 102 -8.38 -4.03 -10.16
C LYS A 102 -7.24 -3.42 -9.34
N THR A 103 -6.70 -4.17 -8.38
CA THR A 103 -5.57 -3.72 -7.56
C THR A 103 -4.28 -3.75 -8.36
N ARG A 104 -4.08 -4.77 -9.22
CA ARG A 104 -2.95 -4.82 -10.16
C ARG A 104 -2.94 -3.62 -11.11
N GLN A 105 -4.07 -3.28 -11.71
CA GLN A 105 -4.20 -2.09 -12.58
C GLN A 105 -3.87 -0.79 -11.82
N ARG A 106 -4.40 -0.63 -10.60
CA ARG A 106 -4.11 0.55 -9.77
C ARG A 106 -2.62 0.63 -9.40
N TYR A 107 -1.99 -0.48 -9.06
CA TYR A 107 -0.56 -0.50 -8.73
C TYR A 107 0.30 -0.19 -9.95
N ARG A 108 -0.07 -0.71 -11.12
CA ARG A 108 0.56 -0.34 -12.39
C ARG A 108 0.55 1.18 -12.59
N GLN A 109 -0.62 1.82 -12.48
CA GLN A 109 -0.74 3.27 -12.60
C GLN A 109 0.15 4.04 -11.60
N HIS A 110 0.22 3.57 -10.35
CA HIS A 110 1.04 4.22 -9.33
C HIS A 110 2.54 4.11 -9.60
N LEU A 111 2.98 2.96 -10.12
CA LEU A 111 4.38 2.72 -10.45
C LEU A 111 4.80 3.43 -11.74
N GLU A 112 3.92 3.48 -12.75
CA GLU A 112 4.12 4.27 -13.98
C GLU A 112 4.24 5.76 -13.65
N ALA A 113 3.40 6.29 -12.77
CA ALA A 113 3.49 7.68 -12.32
C ALA A 113 4.79 7.95 -11.55
N PHE A 114 5.29 6.98 -10.77
CA PHE A 114 6.57 7.10 -10.10
C PHE A 114 7.74 7.08 -11.09
N GLU A 115 7.73 6.16 -12.07
CA GLU A 115 8.72 6.10 -13.15
C GLU A 115 8.72 7.39 -13.97
N ALA A 116 7.55 7.92 -14.34
CA ALA A 116 7.44 9.17 -15.08
C ALA A 116 8.04 10.37 -14.32
N PHE A 117 7.93 10.38 -12.99
CA PHE A 117 8.51 11.43 -12.15
C PHE A 117 10.01 11.25 -11.91
N ALA A 118 10.44 10.05 -11.54
CA ALA A 118 11.81 9.76 -11.14
C ALA A 118 12.74 9.54 -12.35
N GLY A 119 12.17 9.18 -13.50
CA GLY A 119 12.88 8.57 -14.62
C GLY A 119 13.11 7.07 -14.41
N ASP A 120 13.66 6.43 -15.43
CA ASP A 120 14.11 5.03 -15.36
C ASP A 120 15.48 4.93 -14.66
N ILE A 121 15.52 5.32 -13.39
CA ILE A 121 16.72 5.31 -12.55
C ILE A 121 17.00 3.91 -12.00
N GLU A 122 18.20 3.72 -11.47
CA GLU A 122 18.55 2.50 -10.74
C GLU A 122 17.77 2.44 -9.41
N VAL A 123 17.27 1.25 -9.05
CA VAL A 123 16.50 1.10 -7.81
C VAL A 123 17.32 1.39 -6.55
N SER A 124 18.63 1.22 -6.59
CA SER A 124 19.55 1.58 -5.50
C SER A 124 19.64 3.09 -5.25
N GLU A 125 19.28 3.92 -6.22
CA GLU A 125 19.29 5.39 -6.09
C GLU A 125 18.01 5.91 -5.41
N ILE A 126 16.99 5.07 -5.28
CA ILE A 126 15.75 5.44 -4.60
C ILE A 126 16.04 5.60 -3.10
N ASN A 127 15.95 6.85 -2.65
CA ASN A 127 16.17 7.22 -1.26
C ASN A 127 14.97 8.01 -0.71
N ARG A 128 15.02 8.32 0.59
CA ARG A 128 13.93 9.03 1.26
C ARG A 128 13.71 10.45 0.72
N ALA A 129 14.75 11.13 0.25
CA ALA A 129 14.62 12.46 -0.32
C ALA A 129 13.85 12.43 -1.64
N LEU A 130 14.15 11.47 -2.53
CA LEU A 130 13.41 11.25 -3.77
C LEU A 130 11.94 10.92 -3.47
N ALA A 131 11.69 10.04 -2.51
CA ALA A 131 10.35 9.63 -2.14
C ALA A 131 9.50 10.80 -1.58
N LEU A 132 10.10 11.70 -0.78
CA LEU A 132 9.42 12.91 -0.30
C LEU A 132 9.12 13.88 -1.46
N ARG A 133 10.09 14.12 -2.35
CA ARG A 133 9.91 14.97 -3.55
C ARG A 133 8.76 14.46 -4.43
N PHE A 134 8.67 13.14 -4.62
CA PHE A 134 7.57 12.54 -5.37
C PHE A 134 6.21 12.78 -4.70
N MET A 135 6.12 12.57 -3.38
CA MET A 135 4.86 12.81 -2.67
C MET A 135 4.45 14.28 -2.68
N ASP A 136 5.40 15.21 -2.64
CA ASP A 136 5.11 16.64 -2.74
C ASP A 136 4.68 17.03 -4.15
N HIS A 137 5.27 16.42 -5.19
CA HIS A 137 4.79 16.53 -6.57
C HIS A 137 3.34 16.04 -6.71
N LEU A 138 3.00 14.89 -6.13
CA LEU A 138 1.61 14.39 -6.17
C LEU A 138 0.61 15.29 -5.42
N LYS A 139 1.04 16.03 -4.40
CA LYS A 139 0.18 16.98 -3.68
C LYS A 139 -0.03 18.28 -4.45
N SER A 140 0.96 18.70 -5.24
CA SER A 140 0.92 19.96 -5.98
C SER A 140 0.30 19.80 -7.37
N THR A 141 0.52 18.66 -8.04
CA THR A 141 0.00 18.35 -9.37
C THR A 141 -1.49 17.98 -9.30
N PRO A 142 -2.38 18.72 -9.99
CA PRO A 142 -3.77 18.33 -10.13
C PRO A 142 -3.93 17.05 -10.98
N SER A 143 -4.96 16.27 -10.69
CA SER A 143 -5.32 15.09 -11.47
C SER A 143 -5.85 15.50 -12.85
N GLU A 144 -5.27 14.99 -13.93
CA GLU A 144 -5.71 15.26 -15.31
C GLU A 144 -7.19 14.94 -15.55
N ARG A 145 -7.71 13.92 -14.87
CA ARG A 145 -9.10 13.47 -15.00
C ARG A 145 -10.11 14.40 -14.32
N THR A 146 -9.73 15.05 -13.23
CA THR A 146 -10.66 15.79 -12.37
C THR A 146 -10.33 17.26 -12.24
N GLY A 147 -9.15 17.70 -12.66
CA GLY A 147 -8.63 19.06 -12.43
C GLY A 147 -8.33 19.39 -10.96
N GLU A 148 -8.60 18.46 -10.04
CA GLU A 148 -8.47 18.64 -8.59
C GLU A 148 -7.20 17.98 -8.05
N LYS A 149 -6.72 18.46 -6.90
CA LYS A 149 -5.61 17.84 -6.17
C LYS A 149 -5.97 16.43 -5.69
N LEU A 150 -4.98 15.55 -5.63
CA LEU A 150 -5.18 14.20 -5.12
C LEU A 150 -5.61 14.21 -3.65
N SER A 151 -6.63 13.41 -3.34
CA SER A 151 -7.08 13.21 -1.95
C SER A 151 -6.04 12.48 -1.10
N GLU A 152 -6.06 12.69 0.22
CA GLU A 152 -5.17 11.98 1.16
C GLU A 152 -5.27 10.44 1.01
N CYS A 153 -6.46 9.93 0.72
CA CYS A 153 -6.69 8.50 0.48
C CYS A 153 -5.93 8.01 -0.76
N SER A 154 -5.89 8.81 -1.82
CA SER A 154 -5.14 8.50 -3.04
C SER A 154 -3.65 8.51 -2.75
N LEU A 155 -3.13 9.53 -2.06
CA LEU A 155 -1.73 9.62 -1.63
C LEU A 155 -1.34 8.42 -0.76
N GLN A 156 -2.21 7.98 0.15
CA GLN A 156 -1.97 6.79 0.97
C GLN A 156 -1.93 5.51 0.13
N SER A 157 -2.71 5.44 -0.95
CA SER A 157 -2.67 4.33 -1.91
C SER A 157 -1.32 4.26 -2.63
N TYR A 158 -0.78 5.39 -3.10
CA TYR A 158 0.57 5.50 -3.66
C TYR A 158 1.63 5.03 -2.66
N GLN A 159 1.62 5.60 -1.44
CA GLN A 159 2.57 5.23 -0.39
C GLN A 159 2.54 3.73 -0.10
N SER A 160 1.35 3.13 -0.02
CA SER A 160 1.20 1.71 0.29
C SER A 160 1.73 0.81 -0.83
N CYS A 161 1.51 1.19 -2.09
CA CYS A 161 2.02 0.50 -3.26
C CYS A 161 3.55 0.54 -3.30
N LEU A 162 4.13 1.75 -3.25
CA LEU A 162 5.59 1.95 -3.33
C LEU A 162 6.32 1.33 -2.14
N ALA A 163 5.75 1.39 -0.94
CA ALA A 163 6.30 0.70 0.22
C ALA A 163 6.28 -0.83 0.05
N SER A 164 5.24 -1.38 -0.58
CA SER A 164 5.18 -2.81 -0.88
C SER A 164 6.18 -3.22 -1.94
N TYR A 165 6.33 -2.41 -2.99
CA TYR A 165 7.32 -2.60 -4.04
C TYR A 165 8.75 -2.59 -3.48
N TRP A 166 9.10 -1.62 -2.63
CA TRP A 166 10.41 -1.57 -1.98
C TRP A 166 10.72 -2.82 -1.15
N ARG A 167 9.74 -3.38 -0.42
CA ARG A 167 9.97 -4.63 0.34
C ARG A 167 10.36 -5.80 -0.56
N VAL A 168 9.88 -5.81 -1.80
CA VAL A 168 10.26 -6.85 -2.75
C VAL A 168 11.63 -6.58 -3.35
N LEU A 169 11.98 -5.31 -3.62
CA LEU A 169 13.34 -4.95 -4.03
C LEU A 169 14.39 -5.33 -2.97
N ASP A 170 14.06 -5.09 -1.70
CA ASP A 170 14.87 -5.50 -0.55
C ASP A 170 15.01 -7.02 -0.48
N HIS A 171 13.91 -7.76 -0.62
CA HIS A 171 13.95 -9.23 -0.71
C HIS A 171 14.78 -9.75 -1.89
N TRP A 172 14.80 -9.04 -3.02
CA TRP A 172 15.65 -9.36 -4.17
C TRP A 172 17.11 -8.94 -4.00
N GLY A 173 17.47 -8.29 -2.90
CA GLY A 173 18.83 -7.80 -2.66
C GLY A 173 19.27 -6.69 -3.61
N MET A 174 18.31 -5.95 -4.20
CA MET A 174 18.59 -4.87 -5.17
C MET A 174 18.77 -3.50 -4.49
N VAL A 175 18.47 -3.42 -3.20
CA VAL A 175 18.62 -2.23 -2.38
C VAL A 175 19.37 -2.59 -1.11
N ASP A 176 19.92 -1.60 -0.42
CA ASP A 176 20.63 -1.80 0.85
C ASP A 176 19.66 -2.36 1.92
N SER A 177 19.96 -3.56 2.43
CA SER A 177 19.14 -4.26 3.42
C SER A 177 19.08 -3.54 4.76
N ASP A 178 20.08 -2.71 5.08
CA ASP A 178 20.10 -1.90 6.30
C ASP A 178 19.34 -0.57 6.12
N ALA A 179 19.03 -0.19 4.87
CA ALA A 179 18.30 1.02 4.57
C ALA A 179 16.81 0.86 4.91
N ARG A 180 16.30 1.79 5.73
CA ARG A 180 14.85 1.85 5.99
C ARG A 180 14.10 2.17 4.72
N ASN A 181 12.97 1.48 4.53
CA ASN A 181 12.06 1.71 3.41
C ASN A 181 11.73 3.21 3.24
N PRO A 182 12.13 3.84 2.12
CA PRO A 182 12.02 5.28 1.92
C PRO A 182 10.57 5.74 1.81
N PHE A 183 9.65 4.83 1.44
CA PHE A 183 8.22 5.10 1.31
C PHE A 183 7.43 4.86 2.60
N SER A 184 8.07 4.33 3.65
CA SER A 184 7.42 4.17 4.94
C SER A 184 7.14 5.53 5.59
N SER A 185 5.94 5.70 6.15
CA SER A 185 5.58 6.88 6.95
C SER A 185 5.83 8.24 6.27
N LEU A 186 5.68 8.35 4.94
CA LEU A 186 5.83 9.62 4.21
C LEU A 186 4.71 10.62 4.53
N LEU A 187 3.50 10.12 4.76
CA LEU A 187 2.34 10.92 5.14
C LEU A 187 2.20 11.10 6.65
N ARG A 188 3.27 10.86 7.43
CA ARG A 188 3.23 11.07 8.88
C ARG A 188 3.12 12.57 9.16
N ARG A 189 2.26 12.92 10.11
CA ARG A 189 2.05 14.31 10.53
C ARG A 189 3.30 14.88 11.18
N LEU A 190 3.60 16.13 10.85
CA LEU A 190 4.52 16.96 11.65
C LEU A 190 3.89 17.23 13.03
N ALA A 191 4.72 17.44 14.04
CA ALA A 191 4.26 17.80 15.37
C ALA A 191 3.34 19.04 15.31
N GLY A 192 2.21 19.01 16.02
CA GLY A 192 1.23 20.11 16.06
C GLY A 192 0.14 20.10 14.97
N GLN A 193 0.24 19.25 13.94
CA GLN A 193 -0.83 19.08 12.95
C GLN A 193 -2.04 18.37 13.58
N ARG A 194 -3.17 19.08 13.70
CA ARG A 194 -4.43 18.49 14.20
C ARG A 194 -4.84 17.30 13.33
N LYS A 195 -5.47 16.31 13.95
CA LYS A 195 -6.07 15.19 13.23
C LYS A 195 -7.18 15.73 12.34
N GLN A 196 -6.91 15.90 11.05
CA GLN A 196 -7.98 16.04 10.07
C GLN A 196 -8.92 14.84 10.21
N LYS A 197 -10.23 15.11 10.09
CA LYS A 197 -11.30 14.10 10.14
C LYS A 197 -10.92 12.98 9.18
N ASP A 198 -11.04 11.73 9.60
CA ASP A 198 -10.62 10.60 8.77
C ASP A 198 -11.29 10.71 7.39
N PRO A 199 -10.56 10.82 6.28
CA PRO A 199 -11.16 10.91 4.95
C PRO A 199 -11.96 9.64 4.59
N ARG A 200 -11.81 8.55 5.34
CA ARG A 200 -12.64 7.34 5.24
C ARG A 200 -13.94 7.43 6.02
N SER A 201 -14.08 8.37 6.96
CA SER A 201 -15.34 8.59 7.67
C SER A 201 -16.32 9.23 6.70
N LYS A 202 -17.04 8.38 5.98
CA LYS A 202 -18.22 8.81 5.25
C LYS A 202 -19.31 9.04 6.28
N ASN A 203 -19.97 10.20 6.24
CA ASN A 203 -21.21 10.43 6.99
C ASN A 203 -22.35 9.69 6.27
N LEU A 204 -22.31 8.35 6.28
CA LEU A 204 -23.42 7.52 5.76
C LEU A 204 -24.42 7.31 6.88
N ARG A 205 -25.68 7.66 6.63
CA ARG A 205 -26.79 7.23 7.48
C ARG A 205 -27.49 6.02 6.85
N PRO A 206 -28.14 5.16 7.66
CA PRO A 206 -29.06 4.17 7.14
C PRO A 206 -30.17 4.82 6.31
N VAL A 207 -30.59 4.12 5.27
CA VAL A 207 -31.78 4.45 4.48
C VAL A 207 -33.01 4.09 5.32
N THR A 208 -34.02 4.97 5.38
CA THR A 208 -35.25 4.66 6.11
C THR A 208 -36.13 3.70 5.30
N ARG A 209 -37.15 3.12 5.95
CA ARG A 209 -38.09 2.23 5.26
C ARG A 209 -38.85 2.97 4.17
N GLU A 210 -39.30 4.18 4.46
CA GLU A 210 -40.07 5.02 3.55
C GLU A 210 -39.23 5.39 2.31
N GLU A 211 -37.94 5.69 2.50
CA GLU A 211 -37.02 5.95 1.40
C GLU A 211 -36.76 4.71 0.55
N ALA A 212 -36.65 3.54 1.19
CA ALA A 212 -36.46 2.27 0.50
C ALA A 212 -37.70 1.89 -0.35
N GLU A 213 -38.89 2.04 0.22
CA GLU A 213 -40.16 1.81 -0.46
C GLU A 213 -40.37 2.81 -1.61
N ALA A 214 -40.06 4.09 -1.40
CA ALA A 214 -40.11 5.11 -2.44
C ALA A 214 -39.15 4.81 -3.61
N LEU A 215 -37.95 4.29 -3.32
CA LEU A 215 -37.02 3.87 -4.37
C LEU A 215 -37.55 2.69 -5.18
N LEU A 216 -38.16 1.68 -4.53
CA LEU A 216 -38.76 0.54 -5.23
C LEU A 216 -39.94 0.98 -6.10
N ALA A 217 -40.82 1.82 -5.56
CA ALA A 217 -41.96 2.36 -6.31
C ALA A 217 -41.49 3.19 -7.52
N HIS A 218 -40.41 3.97 -7.36
CA HIS A 218 -39.82 4.70 -8.47
C HIS A 218 -39.28 3.77 -9.57
N ILE A 219 -38.60 2.69 -9.20
CA ILE A 219 -38.10 1.71 -10.17
C ILE A 219 -39.27 1.04 -10.88
N GLU A 220 -40.28 0.58 -10.13
CA GLU A 220 -41.45 -0.10 -10.65
C GLU A 220 -42.29 0.77 -11.60
N GLY A 221 -42.39 2.07 -11.35
CA GLY A 221 -43.15 3.01 -12.19
C GLY A 221 -42.35 3.65 -13.34
N ASN A 222 -41.07 3.31 -13.53
CA ASN A 222 -40.20 3.98 -14.51
C ASN A 222 -39.77 3.06 -15.67
N ASP A 223 -40.62 2.98 -16.69
CA ASP A 223 -40.41 2.14 -17.88
C ASP A 223 -39.23 2.58 -18.77
N ARG A 224 -38.61 3.73 -18.48
CA ARG A 224 -37.40 4.18 -19.20
C ARG A 224 -36.14 3.47 -18.74
N LEU A 225 -36.19 2.74 -17.63
CA LEU A 225 -35.06 2.00 -17.10
C LEU A 225 -34.83 0.71 -17.92
N LYS A 226 -33.69 0.63 -18.61
CA LYS A 226 -33.34 -0.52 -19.47
C LYS A 226 -33.45 -1.88 -18.78
N TYR A 227 -33.11 -1.94 -17.49
CA TYR A 227 -33.12 -3.16 -16.66
C TYR A 227 -34.04 -2.99 -15.46
N GLN A 228 -35.22 -2.40 -15.67
CA GLN A 228 -36.17 -2.04 -14.62
C GLN A 228 -36.45 -3.20 -13.65
N ARG A 229 -36.79 -4.38 -14.20
CA ARG A 229 -37.14 -5.57 -13.41
C ARG A 229 -35.93 -6.10 -12.65
N GLU A 230 -34.78 -6.23 -13.31
CA GLU A 230 -33.55 -6.73 -12.69
C GLU A 230 -33.07 -5.76 -11.60
N MET A 231 -33.18 -4.46 -11.82
CA MET A 231 -32.90 -3.44 -10.81
C MET A 231 -33.82 -3.59 -9.61
N TYR A 232 -35.13 -3.75 -9.83
CA TYR A 232 -36.09 -3.96 -8.76
C TYR A 232 -35.72 -5.19 -7.90
N VAL A 233 -35.50 -6.34 -8.56
CA VAL A 233 -35.13 -7.60 -7.90
C VAL A 233 -33.83 -7.44 -7.10
N ILE A 234 -32.77 -6.89 -7.72
CA ILE A 234 -31.47 -6.72 -7.06
C ILE A 234 -31.57 -5.75 -5.87
N VAL A 235 -32.24 -4.61 -6.03
CA VAL A 235 -32.40 -3.64 -4.93
C VAL A 235 -33.17 -4.24 -3.77
N ARG A 236 -34.25 -4.97 -4.04
CA ARG A 236 -35.02 -5.69 -3.02
C ARG A 236 -34.16 -6.75 -2.32
N LEU A 237 -33.41 -7.55 -3.08
CA LEU A 237 -32.51 -8.58 -2.55
C LEU A 237 -31.40 -7.98 -1.68
N LEU A 238 -30.83 -6.82 -2.02
CA LEU A 238 -29.80 -6.17 -1.22
C LEU A 238 -30.27 -5.89 0.21
N TRP A 239 -31.51 -5.44 0.39
CA TRP A 239 -32.04 -5.14 1.72
C TRP A 239 -32.41 -6.38 2.52
N VAL A 240 -32.98 -7.41 1.89
CA VAL A 240 -33.40 -8.62 2.63
C VAL A 240 -32.24 -9.57 2.91
N THR A 241 -31.19 -9.57 2.09
CA THR A 241 -30.04 -10.48 2.25
C THR A 241 -28.81 -9.84 2.90
N ALA A 242 -28.76 -8.51 2.95
CA ALA A 242 -27.57 -7.73 3.32
C ALA A 242 -26.29 -8.13 2.55
N CYS A 243 -26.44 -8.75 1.37
CA CYS A 243 -25.31 -9.10 0.52
C CYS A 243 -24.69 -7.87 -0.11
N ARG A 244 -23.42 -7.97 -0.49
CA ARG A 244 -22.81 -6.95 -1.35
C ARG A 244 -23.40 -7.04 -2.75
N LEU A 245 -23.50 -5.93 -3.46
CA LEU A 245 -23.98 -5.89 -4.85
C LEU A 245 -23.29 -6.93 -5.74
N ASN A 246 -21.96 -7.00 -5.71
CA ASN A 246 -21.22 -7.97 -6.51
C ASN A 246 -21.45 -9.43 -6.06
N GLU A 247 -21.84 -9.67 -4.80
CA GLU A 247 -22.18 -11.02 -4.32
C GLU A 247 -23.51 -11.50 -4.92
N LEU A 248 -24.44 -10.61 -5.24
CA LEU A 248 -25.72 -10.94 -5.91
C LEU A 248 -25.57 -10.95 -7.43
N CYS A 249 -24.93 -9.94 -8.02
CA CYS A 249 -24.81 -9.83 -9.48
C CYS A 249 -23.89 -10.88 -10.13
N SER A 250 -23.12 -11.63 -9.34
CA SER A 250 -22.26 -12.73 -9.83
C SER A 250 -22.88 -14.11 -9.62
N ARG A 251 -24.18 -14.18 -9.29
CA ARG A 251 -24.90 -15.45 -9.10
C ARG A 251 -25.45 -15.98 -10.40
N SER A 252 -25.36 -17.29 -10.53
CA SER A 252 -25.95 -18.08 -11.60
C SER A 252 -27.17 -18.84 -11.07
N LEU A 253 -27.95 -19.43 -11.97
CA LEU A 253 -29.09 -20.28 -11.59
C LEU A 253 -28.66 -21.46 -10.70
N GLY A 254 -27.45 -22.01 -10.92
CA GLY A 254 -26.90 -23.08 -10.09
C GLY A 254 -26.54 -22.68 -8.67
N ASP A 255 -26.53 -21.38 -8.35
CA ASP A 255 -26.30 -20.87 -6.99
C ASP A 255 -27.61 -20.70 -6.20
N ILE A 256 -28.77 -20.99 -6.80
CA ILE A 256 -30.10 -20.77 -6.21
C ILE A 256 -30.76 -22.13 -5.96
N ASP A 257 -31.17 -22.37 -4.72
CA ASP A 257 -31.80 -23.61 -4.27
C ASP A 257 -33.14 -23.29 -3.57
N ASP A 258 -34.24 -23.51 -4.29
CA ASP A 258 -35.60 -23.27 -3.82
C ASP A 258 -36.11 -24.45 -2.99
N ARG A 259 -36.50 -24.18 -1.74
CA ARG A 259 -37.02 -25.17 -0.78
C ARG A 259 -38.52 -25.07 -0.57
N GLY A 260 -39.21 -24.21 -1.32
CA GLY A 260 -40.65 -23.99 -1.24
C GLY A 260 -41.03 -22.93 -0.20
N ASP A 261 -40.66 -23.11 1.06
CA ASP A 261 -40.90 -22.14 2.13
C ASP A 261 -39.83 -21.03 2.20
N HIS A 262 -38.65 -21.31 1.66
CA HIS A 262 -37.53 -20.38 1.58
C HIS A 262 -36.66 -20.65 0.35
N ILE A 263 -35.82 -19.68 -0.02
CA ILE A 263 -34.81 -19.85 -1.08
C ILE A 263 -33.42 -19.65 -0.50
N ARG A 264 -32.49 -20.52 -0.90
CA ARG A 264 -31.08 -20.47 -0.51
C ARG A 264 -30.26 -19.90 -1.66
N ILE A 265 -29.48 -18.86 -1.39
CA ILE A 265 -28.52 -18.27 -2.32
C ILE A 265 -27.12 -18.62 -1.84
N ASN A 266 -26.40 -19.42 -2.62
CA ASN A 266 -25.02 -19.77 -2.33
C ASN A 266 -24.07 -18.62 -2.71
N ILE A 267 -23.23 -18.18 -1.77
CA ILE A 267 -22.18 -17.18 -1.98
C ILE A 267 -20.82 -17.90 -1.88
N PRO A 268 -20.33 -18.53 -2.97
CA PRO A 268 -19.09 -19.31 -2.94
C PRO A 268 -17.82 -18.44 -2.89
N GLN A 269 -17.92 -17.17 -3.30
CA GLN A 269 -16.80 -16.24 -3.36
C GLN A 269 -17.19 -14.90 -2.72
N SER A 270 -16.32 -14.41 -1.83
CA SER A 270 -16.39 -13.07 -1.26
C SER A 270 -14.98 -12.52 -1.06
N LYS A 271 -14.86 -11.26 -0.65
CA LYS A 271 -13.58 -10.58 -0.39
C LYS A 271 -12.74 -11.30 0.68
N THR A 272 -13.40 -11.97 1.62
CA THR A 272 -12.78 -12.72 2.72
C THR A 272 -13.43 -14.09 2.79
N ASP A 273 -12.71 -15.10 3.30
CA ASP A 273 -13.28 -16.45 3.48
C ASP A 273 -14.51 -16.45 4.39
N ALA A 274 -14.52 -15.60 5.42
CA ALA A 274 -15.69 -15.39 6.28
C ALA A 274 -16.93 -14.85 5.53
N GLY A 275 -16.77 -14.34 4.31
CA GLY A 275 -17.87 -13.90 3.47
C GLY A 275 -18.52 -15.02 2.64
N LYS A 276 -17.88 -16.19 2.54
CA LYS A 276 -18.44 -17.37 1.87
C LYS A 276 -19.54 -17.96 2.74
N ARG A 277 -20.78 -17.99 2.24
CA ARG A 277 -21.96 -18.37 3.05
C ARG A 277 -23.14 -18.73 2.17
N VAL A 278 -24.12 -19.41 2.76
CA VAL A 278 -25.46 -19.55 2.18
C VAL A 278 -26.35 -18.49 2.82
N VAL A 279 -27.05 -17.71 2.01
CA VAL A 279 -27.98 -16.68 2.47
C VAL A 279 -29.41 -17.13 2.22
N MET A 280 -30.25 -16.96 3.23
CA MET A 280 -31.64 -17.38 3.20
C MET A 280 -32.51 -16.19 2.81
N VAL A 281 -33.33 -16.36 1.78
CA VAL A 281 -34.45 -15.47 1.49
C VAL A 281 -35.69 -16.11 2.09
N VAL A 282 -36.32 -15.38 3.00
CA VAL A 282 -37.54 -15.79 3.69
C VAL A 282 -38.65 -14.78 3.40
N GLY A 283 -39.90 -15.23 3.47
CA GLY A 283 -41.07 -14.41 3.17
C GLY A 283 -41.59 -14.69 1.76
N GLN A 284 -42.91 -14.89 1.67
CA GLN A 284 -43.56 -15.35 0.46
C GLN A 284 -43.32 -14.41 -0.72
N GLY A 285 -43.49 -13.10 -0.52
CA GLY A 285 -43.32 -12.11 -1.60
C GLY A 285 -41.91 -12.04 -2.16
N ASP A 286 -40.88 -12.12 -1.30
CA ASP A 286 -39.48 -12.10 -1.74
C ASP A 286 -39.08 -13.42 -2.44
N CYS A 287 -39.62 -14.55 -1.98
CA CYS A 287 -39.43 -15.84 -2.64
C CYS A 287 -40.12 -15.88 -4.01
N GLU A 288 -41.35 -15.39 -4.12
CA GLU A 288 -42.09 -15.30 -5.38
C GLU A 288 -41.41 -14.37 -6.38
N LEU A 289 -40.88 -13.24 -5.91
CA LEU A 289 -40.11 -12.31 -6.73
C LEU A 289 -38.86 -12.99 -7.32
N LEU A 290 -38.13 -13.75 -6.50
CA LEU A 290 -36.94 -14.47 -6.96
C LEU A 290 -37.28 -15.64 -7.89
N ARG A 291 -38.36 -16.40 -7.62
CA ARG A 291 -38.87 -17.43 -8.53
C ARG A 291 -39.24 -16.86 -9.89
N ASP A 292 -39.90 -15.71 -9.90
CA ASP A 292 -40.24 -15.03 -11.16
C ASP A 292 -38.99 -14.63 -11.94
N ALA A 293 -37.97 -14.08 -11.25
CA ALA A 293 -36.69 -13.75 -11.86
C ALA A 293 -35.98 -15.00 -12.43
N VAL A 294 -36.00 -16.13 -11.71
CA VAL A 294 -35.44 -17.41 -12.18
C VAL A 294 -36.16 -17.91 -13.43
N ARG A 295 -37.50 -17.95 -13.42
CA ARG A 295 -38.31 -18.39 -14.58
C ARG A 295 -38.01 -17.55 -15.83
N ARG A 296 -37.86 -16.23 -15.67
CA ARG A 296 -37.49 -15.34 -16.78
C ARG A 296 -36.09 -15.65 -17.31
N ALA A 297 -35.11 -15.82 -16.43
CA ALA A 297 -33.75 -16.17 -16.81
C ALA A 297 -33.64 -17.53 -17.53
N GLU A 298 -34.55 -18.47 -17.24
CA GLU A 298 -34.66 -19.74 -17.97
C GLU A 298 -35.29 -19.57 -19.37
N THR A 299 -36.19 -18.61 -19.52
CA THR A 299 -36.93 -18.36 -20.77
C THR A 299 -36.13 -17.48 -21.74
N ASP A 300 -35.41 -16.49 -21.21
CA ASP A 300 -34.59 -15.58 -21.99
C ASP A 300 -33.28 -16.27 -22.39
N GLN A 301 -33.19 -16.71 -23.65
CA GLN A 301 -31.87 -16.94 -24.26
C GLN A 301 -31.07 -15.63 -24.14
N PRO A 302 -29.81 -15.67 -23.65
CA PRO A 302 -29.03 -14.47 -23.45
C PRO A 302 -28.90 -13.70 -24.77
N SER A 303 -29.49 -12.49 -24.80
CA SER A 303 -29.44 -11.57 -25.95
C SER A 303 -28.02 -11.17 -26.37
N CYS A 304 -27.01 -11.54 -25.59
CA CYS A 304 -25.59 -11.29 -25.82
C CYS A 304 -24.85 -12.29 -26.74
N LEU A 305 -25.50 -13.32 -27.29
CA LEU A 305 -24.85 -14.24 -28.25
C LEU A 305 -24.72 -13.70 -29.69
N ARG A 306 -25.31 -12.54 -30.02
CA ARG A 306 -25.27 -12.01 -31.41
C ARG A 306 -23.97 -11.30 -31.81
N THR A 307 -23.04 -11.03 -30.89
CA THR A 307 -21.78 -10.32 -31.23
C THR A 307 -20.55 -11.20 -31.30
N ALA A 308 -20.61 -12.45 -30.81
CA ALA A 308 -19.44 -13.34 -30.79
C ALA A 308 -19.23 -14.12 -32.10
N VAL A 309 -20.25 -14.22 -32.96
CA VAL A 309 -20.17 -15.02 -34.21
C VAL A 309 -19.69 -14.21 -35.42
N GLN A 310 -19.64 -12.87 -35.34
CA GLN A 310 -19.19 -12.04 -36.47
C GLN A 310 -17.67 -11.78 -36.50
N ASN A 311 -16.92 -12.08 -35.43
CA ASN A 311 -15.47 -11.89 -35.41
C ASN A 311 -14.65 -13.15 -35.71
N SER A 312 -15.29 -14.33 -35.80
CA SER A 312 -14.62 -15.58 -36.18
C SER A 312 -14.65 -15.86 -37.68
N ALA A 313 -15.48 -15.15 -38.46
CA ALA A 313 -15.57 -15.33 -39.92
C ALA A 313 -14.55 -14.49 -40.71
N THR A 314 -13.92 -13.47 -40.11
CA THR A 314 -13.01 -12.55 -40.82
C THR A 314 -11.53 -12.91 -40.68
N VAL A 315 -11.17 -13.93 -39.89
CA VAL A 315 -9.76 -14.36 -39.69
C VAL A 315 -9.40 -15.57 -40.55
N ALA A 316 -10.34 -16.15 -41.29
CA ALA A 316 -10.10 -17.26 -42.21
C ALA A 316 -9.94 -16.84 -43.68
N ALA A 317 -9.97 -15.54 -43.98
CA ALA A 317 -9.77 -14.99 -45.32
C ALA A 317 -8.93 -13.70 -45.25
N GLY A 318 -7.62 -13.88 -45.11
CA GLY A 318 -6.61 -12.82 -45.09
C GLY A 318 -5.22 -13.40 -45.05
#